data_AF-A0A1Y1XHN4-F1
#
_entry.id   AF-A0A1Y1XHN4-F1
#
_cell.length_a   1.000
_cell.length_b   1.000
_cell.length_c   1.000
_cell.angle_alpha   90.00
_cell.angle_beta   90.00
_cell.angle_gamma   90.00
#
_symmetry.space_group_name_H-M   'P 1'
#
loop_
_entity.id
_entity.type
_entity.pdbx_description
1 polymer ?
#
loop_
_entity_poly.entity_id
_entity_poly.type
_entity_poly.pdbx_seq_one_letter_code
_entity_poly.pdbx_strand_id
1 'polypeptide(L)'
;MRNFHSFISSSKDIANSLKDLNEVEETLNRIQAHKGVQGIVIVNHEGSVVKSTLDNIQTQQYSTLVTQLTAKAQNVVRDIDPEDNLTFLRLRSKKHEIMVADTKGYILIVIQNPHEHEY
;
A
#
# COMPACT_ATOMS: atom_id res chain seq x y z
N MET A 1 16.94 37.17 18.07
CA MET A 1 16.65 35.88 18.74
C MET A 1 15.63 34.97 18.02
N ARG A 2 15.05 35.34 16.86
CA ARG A 2 14.07 34.49 16.14
C ARG A 2 14.65 33.20 15.52
N ASN A 3 15.96 33.12 15.26
CA ASN A 3 16.57 32.04 14.48
C ASN A 3 16.79 30.73 15.25
N PHE A 4 16.85 30.76 16.59
CA PHE A 4 17.09 29.55 17.38
C PHE A 4 15.81 28.73 17.57
N HIS A 5 14.67 29.41 17.75
CA HIS A 5 13.38 28.75 17.93
C HIS A 5 12.90 28.05 16.64
N SER A 6 13.11 28.66 15.45
CA SER A 6 12.76 28.00 14.19
C SER A 6 13.66 26.80 13.85
N PHE A 7 14.93 26.84 14.28
CA PHE A 7 15.85 25.71 14.13
C PHE A 7 15.40 24.50 14.96
N ILE A 8 15.02 24.71 16.23
CA ILE A 8 14.52 23.63 17.10
C ILE A 8 13.18 23.08 16.61
N SER A 9 12.29 23.92 16.06
CA SER A 9 11.05 23.43 15.41
C SER A 9 11.39 22.49 14.25
N SER A 10 12.24 22.93 13.32
CA SER A 10 12.61 22.14 12.14
C SER A 10 13.28 20.81 12.51
N SER A 11 14.12 20.76 13.55
CA SER A 11 14.70 19.50 14.03
C SER A 11 13.67 18.55 14.64
N LYS A 12 12.64 19.07 15.33
CA LYS A 12 11.53 18.24 15.85
C LYS A 12 10.65 17.71 14.71
N ASP A 13 10.40 18.53 13.69
CA ASP A 13 9.63 18.13 12.51
C ASP A 13 10.34 17.00 11.74
N ILE A 14 11.67 17.10 11.60
CA ILE A 14 12.50 16.04 11.01
C ILE A 14 12.44 14.76 11.87
N ALA A 15 12.58 14.88 13.18
CA ALA A 15 12.54 13.73 14.08
C ALA A 15 11.19 13.00 14.05
N ASN A 16 10.08 13.75 13.96
CA ASN A 16 8.74 13.17 13.82
C ASN A 16 8.58 12.45 12.48
N SER A 17 9.02 13.05 11.37
CA SER A 17 8.96 12.41 10.05
C SER A 17 9.79 11.11 9.98
N LEU A 18 10.96 11.08 10.63
CA LEU A 18 11.77 9.86 10.71
C LEU A 18 11.10 8.77 11.55
N LYS A 19 10.36 9.16 12.59
CA LYS A 19 9.60 8.22 13.41
C LYS A 19 8.46 7.59 12.61
N ASP A 20 7.72 8.39 11.86
CA ASP A 20 6.63 7.91 10.99
C ASP A 20 7.13 6.92 9.93
N LEU A 21 8.31 7.20 9.35
CA LEU A 21 8.95 6.29 8.40
C LEU A 21 9.31 4.94 9.04
N ASN A 22 9.88 4.95 10.24
CA ASN A 22 10.22 3.71 10.95
C ASN A 22 8.96 2.87 11.27
N GLU A 23 7.87 3.50 11.73
CA GLU A 23 6.62 2.80 12.02
C GLU A 23 6.00 2.16 10.76
N VAL A 24 6.10 2.83 9.61
CA VAL A 24 5.69 2.29 8.31
C VAL A 24 6.55 1.09 7.94
N GLU A 25 7.88 1.19 8.06
CA GLU A 25 8.78 0.08 7.73
C GLU A 25 8.57 -1.14 8.62
N GLU A 26 8.40 -0.95 9.93
CA GLU A 26 8.06 -2.02 10.86
C GLU A 26 6.75 -2.71 10.48
N THR A 27 5.74 -1.93 10.09
CA THR A 27 4.45 -2.47 9.66
C THR A 27 4.59 -3.27 8.36
N LEU A 28 5.37 -2.79 7.40
CA LEU A 28 5.64 -3.53 6.15
C LEU A 28 6.40 -4.83 6.42
N ASN A 29 7.42 -4.78 7.27
CA ASN A 29 8.19 -5.97 7.66
C ASN A 29 7.30 -7.01 8.34
N ARG A 30 6.37 -6.57 9.21
CA ARG A 30 5.39 -7.45 9.85
C ARG A 30 4.47 -8.10 8.83
N ILE A 31 3.97 -7.34 7.84
CA ILE A 31 3.15 -7.91 6.75
C ILE A 31 3.98 -8.91 5.95
N GLN A 32 5.21 -8.57 5.57
CA GLN A 32 6.08 -9.45 4.80
C GLN A 32 6.44 -10.74 5.54
N ALA A 33 6.54 -10.69 6.87
CA ALA A 33 6.82 -11.85 7.71
C ALA A 33 5.63 -12.82 7.83
N HIS A 34 4.42 -12.42 7.44
CA HIS A 34 3.28 -13.33 7.46
C HIS A 34 3.48 -14.47 6.45
N LYS A 35 3.28 -15.70 6.94
CA LYS A 35 3.35 -16.92 6.13
C LYS A 35 2.41 -16.78 4.92
N GLY A 36 2.93 -17.05 3.73
CA GLY A 36 2.18 -16.96 2.48
C GLY A 36 2.25 -15.60 1.78
N VAL A 37 2.77 -14.54 2.42
CA VAL A 37 3.05 -13.28 1.72
C VAL A 37 4.24 -13.47 0.79
N GLN A 38 4.00 -13.26 -0.50
CA GLN A 38 5.00 -13.39 -1.57
C GLN A 38 5.59 -12.03 -1.95
N GLY A 39 4.82 -10.96 -1.81
CA GLY A 39 5.34 -9.61 -2.02
C GLY A 39 4.36 -8.51 -1.69
N ILE A 40 4.90 -7.30 -1.59
CA ILE A 40 4.19 -6.09 -1.26
C ILE A 40 4.59 -5.01 -2.26
N VAL A 41 3.61 -4.26 -2.76
CA VAL A 41 3.81 -3.09 -3.61
C VAL A 41 2.97 -1.94 -3.06
N ILE A 42 3.60 -0.78 -2.90
CA ILE A 42 2.95 0.47 -2.50
C ILE A 42 3.00 1.39 -3.71
N VAL A 43 1.84 1.88 -4.11
CA VAL A 43 1.70 2.81 -5.23
C VAL A 43 0.89 4.02 -4.83
N ASN A 44 1.11 5.15 -5.50
CA ASN A 44 0.17 6.26 -5.42
C ASN A 44 -1.05 6.00 -6.33
N HIS A 45 -2.07 6.84 -6.25
CA HIS A 45 -3.26 6.72 -7.11
C HIS A 45 -3.00 6.95 -8.61
N GLU A 46 -1.83 7.50 -8.96
CA GLU A 46 -1.38 7.66 -10.36
C GLU A 46 -0.73 6.39 -10.90
N GLY A 47 -0.49 5.37 -10.06
CA GLY A 47 0.17 4.11 -10.41
C GLY A 47 1.69 4.15 -10.32
N SER A 48 2.28 5.24 -9.82
CA SER A 48 3.72 5.34 -9.56
C SER A 48 4.10 4.54 -8.31
N VAL A 49 5.13 3.73 -8.44
CA VAL A 49 5.61 2.84 -7.38
C VAL A 49 6.41 3.64 -6.36
N VAL A 50 6.01 3.53 -5.10
CA VAL A 50 6.71 4.12 -3.95
C VAL A 50 7.70 3.12 -3.35
N LYS A 51 7.25 1.88 -3.16
CA LYS A 51 8.06 0.80 -2.60
C LYS A 51 7.57 -0.55 -3.11
N SER A 52 8.48 -1.49 -3.32
CA SER A 52 8.14 -2.85 -3.73
C SER A 52 9.15 -3.83 -3.16
N THR A 53 8.69 -5.05 -2.85
CA THR A 53 9.55 -6.19 -2.51
C THR A 53 9.68 -7.19 -3.68
N LEU A 54 9.04 -6.91 -4.81
CA LEU A 54 9.07 -7.74 -6.02
C LEU A 54 10.16 -7.25 -6.99
N ASP A 55 10.45 -8.04 -8.03
CA ASP A 55 11.30 -7.57 -9.13
C ASP A 55 10.62 -6.44 -9.92
N ASN A 56 11.42 -5.65 -10.64
CA ASN A 56 10.93 -4.46 -11.34
C ASN A 56 9.84 -4.77 -12.38
N ILE A 57 9.91 -5.93 -13.06
CA ILE A 57 8.95 -6.28 -14.11
C ILE A 57 7.60 -6.61 -13.46
N GLN A 58 7.60 -7.45 -12.44
CA GLN A 58 6.39 -7.78 -11.69
C GLN A 58 5.80 -6.54 -11.01
N THR A 59 6.64 -5.72 -10.39
CA THR A 59 6.26 -4.48 -9.73
C THR A 59 5.51 -3.55 -10.68
N GLN A 60 6.04 -3.31 -11.88
CA GLN A 60 5.40 -2.43 -12.86
C GLN A 60 4.07 -2.99 -13.38
N GLN A 61 4.01 -4.31 -13.58
CA GLN A 61 2.80 -4.98 -14.04
C GLN A 61 1.69 -4.91 -12.98
N TYR A 62 1.98 -5.25 -11.72
CA TYR A 62 1.01 -5.21 -10.64
C TYR A 62 0.57 -3.79 -10.34
N SER A 63 1.49 -2.83 -10.23
CA SER A 63 1.15 -1.42 -9.98
C SER A 63 0.17 -0.88 -11.03
N THR A 64 0.45 -1.09 -12.31
CA THR A 64 -0.40 -0.57 -13.40
C THR A 64 -1.76 -1.24 -13.41
N LEU A 65 -1.80 -2.58 -13.45
CA LEU A 65 -3.06 -3.32 -13.63
C LEU A 65 -3.96 -3.22 -12.40
N VAL A 66 -3.39 -3.34 -11.20
CA VAL A 66 -4.17 -3.32 -9.96
C VAL A 66 -4.69 -1.92 -9.66
N THR A 67 -3.91 -0.86 -9.91
CA THR A 67 -4.39 0.53 -9.73
C THR A 67 -5.59 0.80 -10.64
N GLN A 68 -5.52 0.42 -11.92
CA GLN A 68 -6.64 0.57 -12.86
C GLN A 68 -7.87 -0.24 -12.43
N LEU A 69 -7.67 -1.45 -11.91
CA LEU A 69 -8.75 -2.29 -11.41
C LEU A 69 -9.41 -1.67 -10.17
N THR A 70 -8.61 -1.18 -9.22
CA THR A 70 -9.11 -0.50 -8.00
C THR A 70 -9.92 0.74 -8.35
N ALA A 71 -9.46 1.57 -9.30
CA ALA A 71 -10.20 2.75 -9.74
C ALA A 71 -11.56 2.38 -10.36
N LYS A 72 -11.61 1.31 -11.17
CA LYS A 72 -12.88 0.80 -11.72
C LYS A 72 -13.80 0.26 -10.62
N ALA A 73 -13.27 -0.49 -9.66
CA ALA A 73 -14.03 -1.03 -8.55
C ALA A 73 -14.60 0.10 -7.66
N GLN A 74 -13.83 1.16 -7.43
CA GLN A 74 -14.30 2.36 -6.73
C GLN A 74 -15.49 3.02 -7.42
N ASN A 75 -15.42 3.18 -8.74
CA ASN A 75 -16.52 3.75 -9.50
C ASN A 75 -17.78 2.89 -9.37
N VAL A 76 -17.65 1.56 -9.46
CA VAL A 76 -18.80 0.65 -9.29
C VAL A 76 -19.42 0.75 -7.89
N VAL A 77 -18.60 0.86 -6.84
CA VAL A 77 -19.12 1.08 -5.47
C VAL A 77 -19.89 2.40 -5.38
N ARG A 78 -19.34 3.48 -5.94
CA ARG A 78 -19.97 4.81 -5.94
C ARG A 78 -21.21 4.91 -6.82
N ASP A 79 -21.30 4.12 -7.88
CA ASP A 79 -22.50 4.02 -8.71
C ASP A 79 -23.66 3.35 -7.94
N ILE A 80 -23.36 2.51 -6.95
CA ILE A 80 -24.34 1.86 -6.07
C ILE A 80 -24.73 2.80 -4.91
N ASP A 81 -23.74 3.36 -4.22
CA ASP A 81 -23.93 4.36 -3.17
C ASP A 81 -22.84 5.45 -3.27
N PRO A 82 -23.20 6.69 -3.65
CA PRO A 82 -22.25 7.78 -3.81
C PRO A 82 -21.47 8.16 -2.55
N GLU A 83 -21.99 7.84 -1.36
CA GLU A 83 -21.35 8.14 -0.08
C GLU A 83 -20.37 7.03 0.37
N ASP A 84 -20.41 5.86 -0.26
CA ASP A 84 -19.54 4.74 0.06
C ASP A 84 -18.21 4.78 -0.72
N ASN A 85 -17.17 4.20 -0.13
CA ASN A 85 -15.84 4.14 -0.71
C ASN A 85 -15.25 2.74 -0.59
N LEU A 86 -14.60 2.28 -1.65
CA LEU A 86 -13.85 1.03 -1.62
C LEU A 86 -12.69 1.14 -0.63
N THR A 87 -12.81 0.47 0.50
CA THR A 87 -11.76 0.40 1.53
C THR A 87 -10.78 -0.73 1.27
N PHE A 88 -11.30 -1.86 0.81
CA PHE A 88 -10.54 -3.09 0.64
C PHE A 88 -11.08 -3.96 -0.49
N LEU A 89 -10.18 -4.54 -1.28
CA LEU A 89 -10.48 -5.45 -2.38
C LEU A 89 -9.60 -6.69 -2.28
N ARG A 90 -10.21 -7.88 -2.31
CA ARG A 90 -9.51 -9.17 -2.30
C ARG A 90 -9.86 -9.97 -3.54
N LEU A 91 -8.83 -10.35 -4.29
CA LEU A 91 -8.94 -11.09 -5.54
C LEU A 91 -8.19 -12.40 -5.40
N ARG A 92 -8.92 -13.51 -5.31
CA ARG A 92 -8.35 -14.84 -5.20
C ARG A 92 -8.38 -15.54 -6.56
N SER A 93 -7.23 -15.98 -7.02
CA SER A 93 -7.07 -16.87 -8.16
C SER A 93 -6.52 -18.22 -7.71
N LYS A 94 -6.37 -19.17 -8.64
CA LYS A 94 -5.73 -20.46 -8.35
C LYS A 94 -4.24 -20.35 -8.04
N LYS A 95 -3.57 -19.28 -8.46
CA LYS A 95 -2.10 -19.11 -8.30
C LYS A 95 -1.73 -18.07 -7.25
N HIS A 96 -2.50 -16.99 -7.20
CA HIS A 96 -2.22 -15.84 -6.34
C HIS A 96 -3.50 -15.33 -5.69
N GLU A 97 -3.36 -14.82 -4.49
CA GLU A 97 -4.34 -14.02 -3.80
C GLU A 97 -3.80 -12.59 -3.68
N ILE A 98 -4.52 -11.63 -4.25
CA ILE A 98 -4.15 -10.22 -4.27
C ILE A 98 -5.08 -9.48 -3.32
N MET A 99 -4.50 -8.84 -2.32
CA MET A 99 -5.20 -8.00 -1.36
C MET A 99 -4.82 -6.55 -1.63
N VAL A 100 -5.81 -5.69 -1.76
CA VAL A 100 -5.63 -4.28 -2.11
C VAL A 100 -6.35 -3.43 -1.08
N ALA A 101 -5.63 -2.52 -0.46
CA ALA A 101 -6.21 -1.54 0.46
C ALA A 101 -5.96 -0.14 -0.09
N ASP A 102 -7.00 0.68 -0.19
CA ASP A 102 -6.84 2.11 -0.46
C ASP A 102 -6.78 2.86 0.88
N THR A 103 -5.69 3.56 1.14
CA THR A 103 -5.48 4.29 2.40
C THR A 103 -4.72 5.58 2.15
N LYS A 104 -5.33 6.72 2.53
CA LYS A 104 -4.68 8.03 2.68
C LYS A 104 -3.79 8.44 1.48
N GLY A 105 -4.28 8.25 0.25
CA GLY A 105 -3.54 8.65 -0.98
C GLY A 105 -2.63 7.59 -1.56
N TYR A 106 -2.57 6.40 -0.95
CA TYR A 106 -1.77 5.27 -1.41
C TYR A 106 -2.63 4.03 -1.53
N ILE A 107 -2.25 3.18 -2.47
CA ILE A 107 -2.79 1.84 -2.62
C ILE A 107 -1.70 0.86 -2.15
N LEU A 108 -2.04 0.06 -1.14
CA LEU A 108 -1.22 -1.06 -0.69
C LEU A 108 -1.69 -2.32 -1.41
N ILE A 109 -0.79 -2.96 -2.14
CA ILE A 109 -1.02 -4.22 -2.85
C ILE A 109 -0.19 -5.29 -2.16
N VAL A 110 -0.84 -6.36 -1.71
CA VAL A 110 -0.20 -7.52 -1.09
C VAL A 110 -0.50 -8.74 -1.95
N ILE A 111 0.56 -9.46 -2.34
CA ILE A 111 0.48 -10.68 -3.12
C ILE A 111 0.76 -11.84 -2.18
N GLN A 112 -0.15 -12.81 -2.14
CA GLN A 112 -0.09 -13.98 -1.28
C GLN A 112 -0.29 -15.29 -2.06
N ASN A 113 0.22 -16.37 -1.49
CA ASN A 113 -0.09 -17.73 -1.90
C ASN A 113 -1.53 -18.08 -1.44
N PRO A 114 -2.46 -18.38 -2.36
CA PRO A 114 -3.84 -18.68 -2.00
C PRO A 114 -3.96 -19.96 -1.15
N HIS A 115 -3.04 -20.92 -1.32
CA HIS A 115 -3.10 -22.23 -0.67
C HIS A 115 -2.40 -22.28 0.70
N GLU A 116 -1.85 -21.17 1.20
CA GLU A 116 -1.09 -21.19 2.45
C GLU A 116 -1.94 -21.59 3.68
N HIS A 117 -3.24 -21.33 3.63
CA HIS A 117 -4.18 -21.70 4.70
C HIS A 117 -4.74 -23.13 4.57
N GLU A 118 -4.37 -23.87 3.53
CA GLU A 118 -4.95 -25.18 3.22
C GLU A 118 -4.13 -26.38 3.78
N TYR A 119 -3.05 -26.14 4.54
CA TYR A 119 -2.22 -27.21 5.12
C TYR A 119 -1.72 -26.93 6.54
#